data_AF-A0A3D0KS55-F1
#
_entry.id   AF-A0A3D0KS55-F1
#
_cell.length_a   1.000
_cell.length_b   1.000
_cell.length_c   1.000
_cell.angle_alpha   90.00
_cell.angle_beta   90.00
_cell.angle_gamma   90.00
#
_symmetry.space_group_name_H-M   'P 1'
#
loop_
_entity.id
_entity.type
_entity.pdbx_description
1 polymer ?
#
loop_
_entity_poly.entity_id
_entity_poly.type
_entity_poly.pdbx_seq_one_letter_code
_entity_poly.pdbx_strand_id
1 'polypeptide(L)'
;MNIKRMMMATAVAVSVATPALAELVIPSLVYRTGAYGPNGIPYADGYADYFALLNERDGGIGGEMVNLIECETAYNTEKGVECFEATKDLGSLVYQPLSTGITYQLIPKATAADIPILSMGYGRTSA
;
A
#
# COMPACT_ATOMS: atom_id res chain seq x y z
N MET A 1 11.50 52.16 1.70
CA MET A 1 10.97 50.79 1.56
C MET A 1 11.68 49.92 2.60
N ASN A 2 10.98 49.46 3.65
CA ASN A 2 11.61 48.88 4.83
C ASN A 2 12.12 47.46 4.53
N ILE A 3 13.43 47.21 4.73
CA ILE A 3 14.10 45.91 4.57
C ILE A 3 13.35 44.77 5.28
N LYS A 4 12.71 45.06 6.42
CA LYS A 4 11.86 44.10 7.16
C LYS A 4 10.66 43.58 6.35
N ARG A 5 10.06 44.41 5.48
CA ARG A 5 8.94 44.00 4.61
C ARG A 5 9.40 43.14 3.44
N MET A 6 10.63 43.32 2.99
CA MET A 6 11.21 42.53 1.89
C MET A 6 11.62 41.13 2.38
N MET A 7 12.21 41.01 3.57
CA MET A 7 12.56 39.71 4.17
C MET A 7 11.33 38.84 4.49
N MET A 8 10.21 39.46 4.88
CA MET A 8 8.98 38.72 5.19
C MET A 8 8.26 38.22 3.93
N ALA A 9 8.41 38.91 2.80
CA ALA A 9 7.89 38.47 1.51
C ALA A 9 8.68 37.28 0.93
N THR A 10 10.00 37.23 1.14
CA THR A 10 10.83 36.10 0.68
C THR A 10 10.61 34.83 1.49
N ALA A 11 10.30 34.94 2.79
CA ALA A 11 10.07 33.78 3.65
C ALA A 11 8.78 33.01 3.32
N VAL A 12 7.75 33.70 2.81
CA VAL A 12 6.47 33.07 2.40
C VAL A 12 6.57 32.40 1.02
N ALA A 13 7.49 32.87 0.16
CA ALA A 13 7.68 32.28 -1.17
C ALA A 13 8.42 30.93 -1.15
N VAL A 14 9.19 30.64 -0.09
CA VAL A 14 9.98 29.40 0.02
C VAL A 14 9.17 28.25 0.66
N SER A 15 8.05 28.54 1.32
CA SER A 15 7.25 27.52 2.02
C SER A 15 6.23 26.78 1.13
N VAL A 16 6.23 27.00 -0.19
CA VAL A 16 5.21 26.45 -1.11
C VAL A 16 5.74 25.36 -2.05
N ALA A 17 6.98 24.91 -1.89
CA ALA A 17 7.63 24.00 -2.83
C ALA A 17 8.31 22.79 -2.16
N THR A 18 7.88 22.38 -0.96
CA THR A 18 8.07 20.98 -0.59
C THR A 18 7.04 20.18 -1.38
N PRO A 19 7.43 19.32 -2.34
CA PRO A 19 6.49 18.34 -2.85
C PRO A 19 5.93 17.62 -1.64
N ALA A 20 4.61 17.57 -1.51
CA ALA A 20 4.00 16.54 -0.70
C ALA A 20 4.43 15.24 -1.40
N LEU A 21 5.44 14.56 -0.87
CA LEU A 21 5.87 13.26 -1.36
C LEU A 21 4.64 12.38 -1.25
N ALA A 22 3.98 12.15 -2.37
CA ALA A 22 2.75 11.40 -2.43
C ALA A 22 3.16 9.93 -2.44
N GLU A 23 3.39 9.38 -1.26
CA GLU A 23 3.79 7.98 -1.14
C GLU A 23 2.74 7.08 -1.79
N LEU A 24 3.20 6.17 -2.64
CA LEU A 24 2.36 5.15 -3.27
C LEU A 24 2.07 4.07 -2.23
N VAL A 25 0.93 4.17 -1.58
CA VAL A 25 0.55 3.24 -0.50
C VAL A 25 0.11 1.90 -1.09
N ILE A 26 0.82 0.83 -0.72
CA ILE A 26 0.51 -0.54 -1.13
C ILE A 26 0.39 -1.42 0.13
N PRO A 27 -0.82 -1.82 0.53
CA PRO A 27 -1.00 -2.80 1.58
C PRO A 27 -0.57 -4.20 1.13
N SER A 28 0.29 -4.84 1.91
CA SER A 28 0.79 -6.20 1.69
C SER A 28 0.16 -7.17 2.68
N LEU A 29 -0.82 -7.94 2.21
CA LEU A 29 -1.51 -8.97 3.01
C LEU A 29 -0.66 -10.24 3.04
N VAL A 30 0.32 -10.27 3.94
CA VAL A 30 1.24 -11.39 4.07
C VAL A 30 0.67 -12.47 4.99
N TYR A 31 1.20 -13.69 4.87
CA TYR A 31 0.88 -14.80 5.76
C TYR A 31 2.16 -15.56 6.06
N ARG A 32 3.09 -14.90 6.75
CA ARG A 32 4.39 -15.47 7.14
C ARG A 32 4.21 -16.52 8.24
N THR A 33 3.10 -16.48 8.96
CA THR A 33 2.78 -17.38 10.06
C THR A 33 1.62 -18.34 9.74
N GLY A 34 1.45 -19.37 10.59
CA GLY A 34 0.38 -20.36 10.43
C GLY A 34 0.71 -21.48 9.45
N ALA A 35 -0.28 -22.32 9.15
CA ALA A 35 -0.09 -23.55 8.37
C ALA A 35 0.36 -23.30 6.92
N TYR A 36 0.00 -22.15 6.34
CA TYR A 36 0.39 -21.74 4.99
C TYR A 36 1.69 -20.92 4.96
N GLY A 37 2.29 -20.64 6.11
CA GLY A 37 3.53 -19.84 6.27
C GLY A 37 4.67 -20.23 5.33
N PRO A 38 5.00 -21.53 5.15
CA PRO A 38 6.07 -21.95 4.24
C PRO A 38 5.93 -21.44 2.80
N ASN A 39 4.70 -21.24 2.32
CA ASN A 39 4.43 -20.68 0.99
C ASN A 39 4.36 -19.14 1.02
N GLY A 40 3.97 -18.53 2.14
CA GLY A 40 3.78 -17.09 2.28
C GLY A 40 5.06 -16.31 2.51
N ILE A 41 6.01 -16.87 3.26
CA ILE A 41 7.31 -16.24 3.55
C ILE A 41 8.05 -15.82 2.26
N PRO A 42 8.34 -16.73 1.31
CA PRO A 42 9.11 -16.34 0.11
C PRO A 42 8.38 -15.32 -0.77
N TYR A 43 7.04 -15.37 -0.80
CA TYR A 43 6.25 -14.35 -1.50
C TYR A 43 6.40 -12.99 -0.83
N ALA A 44 6.24 -12.94 0.50
CA ALA A 44 6.29 -11.70 1.27
C ALA A 44 7.66 -11.04 1.20
N ASP A 45 8.74 -11.82 1.29
CA ASP A 45 10.11 -11.33 1.13
C ASP A 45 10.34 -10.78 -0.29
N GLY A 46 10.00 -11.55 -1.33
CA GLY A 46 10.20 -11.10 -2.70
C GLY A 46 9.37 -9.86 -3.06
N TYR A 47 8.17 -9.73 -2.52
CA TYR A 47 7.31 -8.55 -2.74
C TYR A 47 7.88 -7.31 -2.05
N ALA A 48 8.36 -7.44 -0.82
CA ALA A 48 9.02 -6.37 -0.09
C ALA A 48 10.34 -5.95 -0.75
N ASP A 49 11.20 -6.91 -1.09
CA ASP A 49 12.49 -6.68 -1.74
C ASP A 49 12.31 -5.99 -3.11
N TYR A 50 11.25 -6.33 -3.86
CA TYR A 50 10.97 -5.70 -5.14
C TYR A 50 10.68 -4.20 -5.00
N PHE A 51 9.83 -3.80 -4.06
CA PHE A 51 9.53 -2.38 -3.84
C PHE A 51 10.68 -1.64 -3.18
N ALA A 52 11.44 -2.29 -2.29
CA ALA A 52 12.68 -1.73 -1.77
C ALA A 52 13.67 -1.43 -2.91
N LEU A 53 13.87 -2.37 -3.84
CA LEU A 53 14.69 -2.17 -5.03
C LEU A 53 14.22 -0.99 -5.88
N LEU A 54 12.92 -0.88 -6.16
CA LEU A 54 12.38 0.24 -6.96
C LEU A 54 12.61 1.59 -6.26
N ASN A 55 12.39 1.64 -4.96
CA ASN A 55 12.63 2.82 -4.15
C ASN A 55 14.11 3.23 -4.15
N GLU A 56 15.03 2.29 -3.91
CA GLU A 56 16.46 2.56 -3.80
C GLU A 56 17.14 2.81 -5.14
N ARG A 57 16.82 2.01 -6.16
CA ARG A 57 17.46 2.07 -7.48
C ARG A 57 16.86 3.14 -8.37
N ASP A 58 15.53 3.28 -8.37
CA ASP A 58 14.81 4.10 -9.35
C ASP A 58 14.27 5.41 -8.75
N GLY A 59 14.40 5.60 -7.43
CA GLY A 59 13.78 6.73 -6.74
C GLY A 59 12.26 6.62 -6.68
N GLY A 60 11.74 5.39 -6.64
CA GLY A 60 10.31 5.09 -6.65
C GLY A 60 9.72 4.91 -8.06
N ILE A 61 8.40 4.93 -8.15
CA ILE A 61 7.67 4.74 -9.42
C ILE A 61 7.19 6.12 -9.90
N GLY A 62 7.72 6.57 -11.04
CA GLY A 62 7.40 7.91 -11.56
C GLY A 62 7.93 9.06 -10.69
N GLY A 63 8.93 8.78 -9.84
CA GLY A 63 9.51 9.75 -8.91
C GLY A 63 8.83 9.79 -7.53
N GLU A 64 7.83 8.94 -7.27
CA GLU A 64 7.16 8.82 -5.97
C GLU A 64 7.52 7.49 -5.30
N MET A 65 7.87 7.57 -4.01
CA MET A 65 8.30 6.40 -3.23
C MET A 65 7.11 5.49 -2.91
N VAL A 66 7.33 4.18 -2.97
CA VAL A 66 6.35 3.18 -2.52
C VAL A 66 6.40 3.05 -1.01
N ASN A 67 5.24 3.18 -0.36
CA ASN A 67 5.05 2.87 1.05
C ASN A 67 4.31 1.53 1.16
N LEU A 68 5.08 0.47 1.42
CA LEU A 68 4.57 -0.89 1.56
C LEU A 68 4.15 -1.13 3.03
N ILE A 69 2.85 -1.27 3.27
CA ILE A 69 2.30 -1.50 4.61
C ILE A 69 2.05 -2.99 4.79
N GLU A 70 2.89 -3.66 5.58
CA GLU A 70 2.76 -5.09 5.83
C GLU A 70 1.67 -5.41 6.87
N CYS A 71 0.79 -6.36 6.53
CA CYS A 71 -0.26 -6.90 7.40
C CYS A 71 -0.12 -8.42 7.52
N GLU A 72 0.26 -8.93 8.69
CA GLU A 72 0.31 -10.38 8.95
C GLU A 72 -1.09 -10.97 9.17
N THR A 73 -1.57 -11.70 8.16
CA THR A 73 -2.90 -12.31 8.17
C THR A 73 -2.91 -13.74 8.71
N ALA A 74 -1.79 -14.46 8.75
CA ALA A 74 -1.73 -15.90 9.01
C ALA A 74 -2.69 -16.72 8.11
N TYR A 75 -3.01 -16.20 6.92
CA TYR A 75 -4.02 -16.74 6.00
C TYR A 75 -5.47 -16.71 6.55
N ASN A 76 -5.71 -15.96 7.64
CA ASN A 76 -7.00 -15.81 8.30
C ASN A 76 -7.85 -14.72 7.64
N THR A 77 -9.15 -14.98 7.49
CA THR A 77 -10.08 -14.08 6.80
C THR A 77 -10.37 -12.80 7.57
N GLU A 78 -10.60 -12.89 8.88
CA GLU A 78 -10.92 -11.74 9.74
C GLU A 78 -9.74 -10.76 9.76
N LYS A 79 -8.51 -11.26 9.94
CA LYS A 79 -7.30 -10.44 9.88
C LYS A 79 -7.09 -9.75 8.54
N GLY A 80 -7.46 -10.41 7.44
CA GLY A 80 -7.43 -9.79 6.12
C GLY A 80 -8.41 -8.62 5.98
N VAL A 81 -9.60 -8.74 6.58
CA VAL A 81 -10.58 -7.65 6.65
C VAL A 81 -10.09 -6.53 7.56
N GLU A 82 -9.53 -6.85 8.73
CA GLU A 82 -8.94 -5.86 9.64
C GLU A 82 -7.85 -5.04 8.94
N CYS A 83 -6.94 -5.68 8.20
CA CYS A 83 -5.93 -4.98 7.41
C CYS A 83 -6.57 -4.01 6.41
N PHE A 84 -7.58 -4.47 5.67
CA PHE A 84 -8.29 -3.61 4.72
C PHE A 84 -8.91 -2.39 5.39
N GLU A 85 -9.67 -2.58 6.47
CA GLU A 85 -10.31 -1.46 7.19
C GLU A 85 -9.29 -0.48 7.78
N ALA A 86 -8.13 -0.96 8.22
CA ALA A 86 -7.06 -0.13 8.76
C ALA A 86 -6.30 0.68 7.69
N THR A 87 -6.32 0.24 6.43
CA THR A 87 -5.46 0.81 5.37
C THR A 87 -6.21 1.43 4.20
N LYS A 88 -7.52 1.17 4.03
CA LYS A 88 -8.30 1.64 2.87
C LYS A 88 -8.31 3.17 2.73
N ASP A 89 -8.32 3.88 3.85
CA ASP A 89 -8.41 5.35 3.89
C ASP A 89 -7.04 6.04 3.83
N LEU A 90 -5.95 5.28 3.65
CA LEU A 90 -4.57 5.78 3.55
C LEU A 90 -4.16 6.13 2.11
N GLY A 91 -5.08 6.06 1.14
CA GLY A 91 -4.73 6.18 -0.28
C GLY A 91 -4.20 4.89 -0.89
N SER A 92 -4.62 3.74 -0.35
CA SER A 92 -4.19 2.41 -0.82
C SER A 92 -4.53 2.18 -2.29
N LEU A 93 -3.52 1.83 -3.09
CA LEU A 93 -3.66 1.74 -4.54
C LEU A 93 -4.25 0.42 -5.03
N VAL A 94 -3.94 -0.68 -4.34
CA VAL A 94 -4.37 -2.03 -4.74
C VAL A 94 -4.27 -2.98 -3.54
N TYR A 95 -5.21 -3.92 -3.45
CA TYR A 95 -5.12 -5.03 -2.50
C TYR A 95 -4.87 -6.34 -3.23
N GLN A 96 -3.96 -7.14 -2.68
CA GLN A 96 -3.60 -8.45 -3.22
C GLN A 96 -3.68 -9.54 -2.14
N PRO A 97 -4.85 -10.14 -1.90
CA PRO A 97 -5.08 -10.87 -0.65
C PRO A 97 -4.46 -12.26 -0.54
N LEU A 98 -4.09 -12.90 -1.67
CA LEU A 98 -3.46 -14.24 -1.75
C LEU A 98 -4.23 -15.41 -1.08
N SER A 99 -5.39 -15.14 -0.50
CA SER A 99 -6.35 -16.08 0.07
C SER A 99 -7.73 -15.89 -0.59
N THR A 100 -8.36 -16.99 -1.00
CA THR A 100 -9.72 -16.98 -1.55
C THR A 100 -10.72 -16.42 -0.54
N GLY A 101 -10.61 -16.81 0.74
CA GLY A 101 -11.51 -16.35 1.79
C GLY A 101 -11.44 -14.84 2.00
N ILE A 102 -10.23 -14.30 2.11
CA ILE A 102 -10.01 -12.84 2.21
C ILE A 102 -10.52 -12.14 0.95
N THR A 103 -10.14 -12.64 -0.24
CA THR A 103 -10.53 -12.03 -1.52
C THR A 103 -12.04 -11.88 -1.65
N TYR A 104 -12.82 -12.92 -1.31
CA TYR A 104 -14.28 -12.87 -1.40
C TYR A 104 -14.90 -11.88 -0.41
N GLN A 105 -14.34 -11.76 0.80
CA GLN A 105 -14.80 -10.75 1.75
C GLN A 105 -14.43 -9.32 1.34
N LEU A 106 -13.28 -9.16 0.69
CA LEU A 106 -12.81 -7.83 0.29
C LEU A 106 -13.46 -7.32 -1.00
N ILE A 107 -13.88 -8.17 -1.94
CA ILE A 107 -14.51 -7.71 -3.21
C ILE A 107 -15.61 -6.66 -2.98
N PRO A 108 -16.67 -6.89 -2.19
CA PRO A 108 -17.73 -5.89 -2.01
C PRO A 108 -17.23 -4.63 -1.29
N LYS A 109 -16.29 -4.77 -0.35
CA LYS A 109 -15.71 -3.66 0.42
C LYS A 109 -14.79 -2.77 -0.43
N ALA A 110 -13.90 -3.39 -1.19
CA ALA A 110 -12.99 -2.73 -2.12
C ALA A 110 -13.75 -2.08 -3.28
N THR A 111 -14.81 -2.73 -3.77
CA THR A 111 -15.72 -2.12 -4.76
C THR A 111 -16.39 -0.87 -4.20
N ALA A 112 -16.89 -0.91 -2.96
CA ALA A 112 -17.50 0.25 -2.33
C ALA A 112 -16.50 1.38 -2.01
N ALA A 113 -15.21 1.06 -1.89
CA ALA A 113 -14.13 2.01 -1.67
C ALA A 113 -13.45 2.47 -2.98
N ASP A 114 -13.88 1.99 -4.14
CA ASP A 114 -13.24 2.21 -5.44
C ASP A 114 -11.74 1.83 -5.50
N ILE A 115 -11.35 0.77 -4.77
CA ILE A 115 -9.97 0.26 -4.74
C ILE A 115 -9.90 -1.07 -5.50
N PRO A 116 -8.98 -1.24 -6.47
CA PRO A 116 -8.87 -2.48 -7.21
C PRO A 116 -8.35 -3.64 -6.34
N ILE A 117 -8.85 -4.84 -6.63
CA ILE A 117 -8.34 -6.10 -6.09
C ILE A 117 -7.56 -6.80 -7.21
N LEU A 118 -6.28 -7.06 -6.96
CA LEU A 118 -5.49 -7.96 -7.81
C LEU A 118 -5.54 -9.36 -7.21
N SER A 119 -6.24 -10.27 -7.88
CA SER A 119 -6.31 -11.68 -7.46
C SER A 119 -5.42 -12.51 -8.37
N MET A 120 -4.24 -12.90 -7.89
CA MET A 120 -3.28 -13.69 -8.64
C MET A 120 -3.27 -15.15 -8.20
N GLY A 121 -3.21 -16.05 -9.18
CA GLY A 121 -3.13 -17.50 -8.94
C GLY A 121 -4.47 -18.22 -8.72
N TYR A 122 -5.58 -17.49 -8.68
CA TYR A 122 -6.93 -18.06 -8.57
C TYR A 122 -7.99 -17.06 -9.08
N GLY A 123 -9.17 -17.56 -9.44
CA GLY A 123 -10.28 -16.75 -9.94
C GLY A 123 -11.46 -16.73 -8.98
N ARG A 124 -12.47 -15.93 -9.31
CA ARG A 124 -13.78 -15.97 -8.64
C ARG A 124 -14.70 -16.94 -9.38
N THR A 125 -15.04 -18.05 -8.75
CA THR A 125 -16.12 -18.91 -9.24
C THR A 125 -17.47 -18.28 -8.86
N SER A 126 -18.32 -18.02 -9.85
CA SER A 126 -19.66 -17.43 -9.67
C SER A 126 -20.78 -18.50 -9.79
N ALA A 127 -20.49 -19.72 -9.33
CA ALA A 127 -21.43 -20.85 -9.39
C ALA A 127 -22.62 -20.66 -8.45
#